data_AF-A0A1I2TVR4-F1
#
_entry.id   AF-A0A1I2TVR4-F1
#
_cell.length_a   1.000
_cell.length_b   1.000
_cell.length_c   1.000
_cell.angle_alpha   90.00
_cell.angle_beta   90.00
_cell.angle_gamma   90.00
#
_symmetry.space_group_name_H-M   'P 1'
#
loop_
_entity.id
_entity.type
_entity.pdbx_description
1 polymer ?
#
loop_
_entity_poly.entity_id
_entity_poly.type
_entity_poly.pdbx_seq_one_letter_code
_entity_poly.pdbx_strand_id
1 'polypeptide(L)'
;MLTYEKVFNLDTDKKRNLVNTALANGSGSSYLEAFMGEAKSTSTIKFPRLKAVITNNYYCYYGGFKKAICIVPIADIVNVYSSNMFFSRYDYEQKGIVVETREREKLYTAWVSRDYKKKDYNEMLNILIKRCLLNEGNLIA
;
A
#
# COMPACT_ATOMS: atom_id res chain seq x y z
N MET A 1 -19.62 0.11 0.18
CA MET A 1 -18.21 0.57 0.09
C MET A 1 -17.36 -0.31 1.02
N LEU A 2 -16.45 -1.14 0.48
CA LEU A 2 -15.55 -1.99 1.27
C LEU A 2 -14.39 -1.13 1.78
N THR A 3 -14.28 -0.95 3.09
CA THR A 3 -13.11 -0.33 3.74
C THR A 3 -12.00 -1.38 3.87
N TYR A 4 -10.74 -0.94 3.87
CA TYR A 4 -9.56 -1.80 4.08
C TYR A 4 -9.76 -2.78 5.25
N GLU A 5 -10.24 -2.28 6.39
CA GLU A 5 -10.46 -3.09 7.61
C GLU A 5 -11.53 -4.18 7.44
N LYS A 6 -12.48 -3.99 6.51
CA LYS A 6 -13.48 -5.03 6.19
C LYS A 6 -12.92 -6.09 5.25
N VAL A 7 -11.87 -5.78 4.50
CA VAL A 7 -11.26 -6.69 3.55
C VAL A 7 -10.24 -7.57 4.24
N PHE A 8 -9.47 -7.07 5.22
CA PHE A 8 -8.52 -7.88 5.98
C PHE A 8 -9.16 -8.70 7.12
N ASN A 9 -10.46 -8.96 7.06
CA ASN A 9 -11.17 -9.73 8.08
C ASN A 9 -11.28 -11.20 7.64
N LEU A 10 -10.67 -12.10 8.41
CA LEU A 10 -10.62 -13.55 8.12
C LEU A 10 -11.63 -14.35 8.95
N ASP A 11 -12.52 -13.67 9.69
CA ASP A 11 -13.40 -14.25 10.70
C ASP A 11 -14.54 -15.07 10.08
N THR A 12 -14.93 -14.76 8.85
CA THR A 12 -16.01 -15.47 8.14
C THR A 12 -15.55 -15.96 6.77
N ASP A 13 -16.07 -17.10 6.33
CA ASP A 13 -15.67 -17.74 5.06
C ASP A 13 -15.84 -16.82 3.85
N LYS A 14 -16.94 -16.06 3.82
CA LYS A 14 -17.18 -15.08 2.74
C LYS A 14 -16.09 -14.01 2.69
N LYS A 15 -15.61 -13.53 3.85
CA LYS A 15 -14.57 -12.51 3.89
C LYS A 15 -13.20 -13.12 3.62
N ARG A 16 -12.92 -14.33 4.14
CA ARG A 16 -11.72 -15.11 3.82
C ARG A 16 -11.56 -15.34 2.31
N ASN A 17 -12.62 -15.71 1.61
CA ASN A 17 -12.61 -15.87 0.16
C ASN A 17 -12.31 -14.54 -0.57
N LEU A 18 -12.82 -13.42 -0.07
CA LEU A 18 -12.49 -12.10 -0.63
C LEU A 18 -11.01 -11.76 -0.45
N VAL A 19 -10.43 -12.08 0.72
CA VAL A 19 -9.00 -11.88 1.00
C VAL A 19 -8.16 -12.74 0.07
N ASN A 20 -8.48 -14.03 -0.01
CA ASN A 20 -7.75 -14.98 -0.85
C ASN A 20 -7.81 -14.58 -2.33
N THR A 21 -8.97 -14.13 -2.81
CA THR A 21 -9.12 -13.63 -4.18
C THR A 21 -8.31 -12.36 -4.40
N ALA A 22 -8.31 -11.44 -3.45
CA ALA A 22 -7.56 -10.19 -3.56
C ALA A 22 -6.05 -10.41 -3.50
N LEU A 23 -5.58 -11.35 -2.69
CA LEU A 23 -4.17 -11.78 -2.62
C LEU A 23 -3.73 -12.50 -3.90
N ALA A 24 -4.58 -13.38 -4.45
CA ALA A 24 -4.27 -14.08 -5.71
C ALA A 24 -4.15 -13.13 -6.91
N ASN A 25 -4.80 -11.96 -6.85
CA ASN A 25 -4.70 -10.91 -7.85
C ASN A 25 -3.63 -9.86 -7.54
N GLY A 26 -2.94 -9.97 -6.41
CA GLY A 26 -1.97 -8.99 -5.93
C GLY A 26 -0.58 -9.59 -5.72
N SER A 27 0.18 -8.98 -4.82
CA SER A 27 1.58 -9.34 -4.55
C SER A 27 1.87 -9.42 -3.06
N GLY A 28 2.88 -10.21 -2.68
CA GLY A 28 3.34 -10.33 -1.30
C GLY A 28 2.45 -11.19 -0.40
N SER A 29 1.77 -12.21 -0.95
CA SER A 29 0.95 -13.15 -0.16
C SER A 29 1.76 -13.88 0.91
N SER A 30 3.04 -14.15 0.67
CA SER A 30 4.00 -14.71 1.63
C SER A 30 4.21 -13.83 2.87
N TYR A 31 3.99 -12.52 2.75
CA TYR A 31 4.19 -11.56 3.84
C TYR A 31 2.93 -11.35 4.70
N LEU A 32 1.80 -11.97 4.36
CA LEU A 32 0.52 -11.71 5.02
C LEU A 32 0.55 -11.94 6.54
N GLU A 33 1.08 -13.07 7.00
CA GLU A 33 1.12 -13.40 8.43
C GLU A 33 2.01 -12.43 9.22
N ALA A 34 3.20 -12.13 8.70
CA ALA A 34 4.12 -11.17 9.31
C ALA A 34 3.50 -9.77 9.36
N PHE A 35 2.88 -9.34 8.26
CA PHE A 35 2.15 -8.09 8.17
C PHE A 35 1.01 -8.01 9.19
N MET A 36 0.19 -9.05 9.30
CA MET A 36 -0.95 -9.10 10.24
C MET A 36 -0.49 -9.11 11.70
N GLY A 37 0.67 -9.70 11.99
CA GLY A 37 1.33 -9.59 13.29
C GLY A 37 1.72 -8.15 13.63
N GLU A 38 2.40 -7.47 12.70
CA GLU A 38 2.81 -6.06 12.89
C GLU A 38 1.64 -5.09 12.92
N ALA A 39 0.60 -5.31 12.12
CA ALA A 39 -0.54 -4.41 11.98
C ALA A 39 -1.36 -4.25 13.29
N LYS A 40 -1.12 -5.12 14.29
CA LYS A 40 -1.69 -5.03 15.64
C LYS A 40 -0.89 -4.11 16.58
N SER A 41 0.33 -3.71 16.18
CA SER A 41 1.19 -2.79 16.94
C SER A 41 0.65 -1.36 16.96
N THR A 42 0.96 -0.63 18.03
CA THR A 42 0.69 0.82 18.18
C THR A 42 1.43 1.69 17.17
N SER A 43 2.50 1.18 16.56
CA SER A 43 3.28 1.89 15.53
C SER A 43 2.68 1.82 14.12
N THR A 44 1.55 1.13 13.95
CA THR A 44 0.86 0.99 12.67
C THR A 44 0.07 2.24 12.34
N ILE A 45 0.28 2.77 11.14
CA ILE A 45 -0.43 3.95 10.64
C ILE A 45 -1.41 3.50 9.56
N LYS A 46 -2.70 3.77 9.78
CA LYS A 46 -3.78 3.36 8.88
C LYS A 46 -4.30 4.55 8.11
N PHE A 47 -4.50 4.37 6.79
CA PHE A 47 -5.15 5.33 5.91
C PHE A 47 -6.40 4.68 5.28
N PRO A 48 -7.51 4.53 6.02
CA PRO A 48 -8.69 3.77 5.55
C PRO A 48 -9.29 4.32 4.25
N ARG A 49 -9.23 5.65 4.07
CA ARG A 49 -9.75 6.36 2.88
C ARG A 49 -8.87 6.16 1.64
N LEU A 50 -7.57 5.97 1.84
CA LEU A 50 -6.61 5.61 0.80
C LEU A 50 -6.45 4.09 0.64
N LYS A 51 -7.13 3.32 1.50
CA LYS A 51 -7.09 1.86 1.58
C LYS A 51 -5.67 1.33 1.74
N ALA A 52 -4.89 2.00 2.58
CA ALA A 52 -3.49 1.67 2.79
C ALA A 52 -3.15 1.60 4.28
N VAL A 53 -2.12 0.83 4.60
CA VAL A 53 -1.54 0.70 5.95
C VAL A 53 -0.03 0.68 5.83
N ILE A 54 0.63 1.37 6.74
CA ILE A 54 2.09 1.40 6.88
C ILE A 54 2.42 0.87 8.27
N THR A 55 3.18 -0.22 8.36
CA THR A 55 3.74 -0.73 9.61
C THR A 55 5.21 -0.28 9.74
N ASN A 56 5.98 -0.90 10.63
CA ASN A 56 7.41 -0.63 10.70
C ASN A 56 8.15 -1.22 9.50
N ASN A 57 7.77 -2.41 9.04
CA ASN A 57 8.49 -3.13 8.00
C ASN A 57 7.71 -3.30 6.70
N TYR A 58 6.41 -3.01 6.67
CA TYR A 58 5.57 -3.28 5.51
C TYR A 58 4.70 -2.10 5.10
N TYR A 59 4.54 -1.96 3.80
CA TYR A 59 3.50 -1.15 3.18
C TYR A 59 2.44 -2.08 2.59
N CYS A 60 1.19 -1.87 2.97
CA CYS A 60 0.06 -2.60 2.41
C CYS A 60 -0.91 -1.64 1.73
N TYR A 61 -1.35 -2.02 0.53
CA TYR A 61 -2.39 -1.32 -0.22
C TYR A 61 -3.47 -2.29 -0.69
N TYR A 62 -4.73 -1.88 -0.55
CA TYR A 62 -5.87 -2.59 -1.10
C TYR A 62 -6.60 -1.71 -2.12
N GLY A 63 -6.52 -2.05 -3.39
CA GLY A 63 -7.14 -1.27 -4.45
C GLY A 63 -6.57 -1.59 -5.83
N GLY A 64 -6.75 -0.66 -6.77
CA GLY A 64 -6.32 -0.86 -8.15
C GLY A 64 -7.16 -1.86 -8.95
N PHE A 65 -6.56 -2.40 -10.00
CA PHE A 65 -7.20 -3.36 -10.91
C PHE A 65 -7.61 -4.64 -10.17
N LYS A 66 -8.82 -5.15 -10.44
CA LYS A 66 -9.39 -6.37 -9.79
C LYS A 66 -9.48 -6.35 -8.26
N LYS A 67 -9.28 -5.20 -7.59
CA LYS A 67 -9.27 -5.08 -6.12
C LYS A 67 -8.20 -5.98 -5.49
N ALA A 68 -6.96 -5.82 -5.95
CA ALA A 68 -5.81 -6.55 -5.44
C ALA A 68 -5.39 -6.08 -4.04
N ILE A 69 -4.78 -6.98 -3.27
CA ILE A 69 -3.99 -6.64 -2.07
C ILE A 69 -2.51 -6.73 -2.45
N CYS A 70 -1.77 -5.65 -2.25
CA CYS A 70 -0.32 -5.63 -2.40
C CYS A 70 0.30 -5.41 -1.02
N ILE A 71 1.16 -6.34 -0.60
CA ILE A 71 1.97 -6.23 0.62
C ILE A 71 3.43 -6.17 0.20
N VAL A 72 4.11 -5.08 0.55
CA VAL A 72 5.48 -4.82 0.11
C VAL A 72 6.35 -4.58 1.34
N PRO A 73 7.46 -5.32 1.51
CA PRO A 73 8.46 -4.98 2.51
C PRO A 73 9.04 -3.59 2.22
N ILE A 74 9.11 -2.72 3.22
CA ILE A 74 9.67 -1.36 3.08
C ILE A 74 11.14 -1.44 2.65
N ALA A 75 11.85 -2.50 3.01
CA ALA A 75 13.25 -2.74 2.60
C ALA A 75 13.42 -2.98 1.09
N ASP A 76 12.35 -3.40 0.41
CA ASP A 76 12.36 -3.67 -1.03
C ASP A 76 11.90 -2.46 -1.84
N ILE A 77 11.41 -1.40 -1.19
CA ILE A 77 10.99 -0.17 -1.86
C ILE A 77 12.22 0.69 -2.13
N VAL A 78 12.49 0.96 -3.41
CA VAL A 78 13.63 1.78 -3.84
C VAL A 78 13.25 3.21 -4.17
N ASN A 79 11.96 3.46 -4.42
CA ASN A 79 11.48 4.80 -4.74
C ASN A 79 9.99 4.95 -4.42
N VAL A 80 9.59 6.17 -4.01
CA VAL A 80 8.21 6.53 -3.70
C VAL A 80 7.95 7.96 -4.17
N TYR A 81 6.96 8.15 -5.04
CA TYR A 81 6.67 9.48 -5.58
C TYR A 81 5.20 9.65 -5.98
N SER A 82 4.76 10.90 -6.11
CA SER A 82 3.45 11.24 -6.68
C SER A 82 3.51 11.18 -8.20
N SER A 83 2.52 10.55 -8.84
CA SER A 83 2.41 10.54 -10.31
C SER A 83 0.97 10.74 -10.76
N ASN A 84 0.83 11.43 -11.89
CA ASN A 84 -0.41 11.55 -12.66
C ASN A 84 -0.30 10.77 -13.99
N MET A 85 0.85 10.13 -14.23
CA MET A 85 1.09 9.28 -15.38
C MET A 85 0.87 7.82 -14.96
N PHE A 86 -0.15 7.18 -15.54
CA PHE A 86 -0.54 5.81 -15.26
C PHE A 86 -0.54 5.00 -16.55
N PHE A 87 0.17 3.88 -16.60
CA PHE A 87 0.17 2.96 -17.76
C PHE A 87 0.33 3.69 -19.11
N SER A 88 1.29 4.63 -19.18
CA SER A 88 1.58 5.47 -20.36
C SER A 88 0.50 6.48 -20.76
N ARG A 89 -0.46 6.77 -19.87
CA ARG A 89 -1.47 7.81 -20.06
C ARG A 89 -1.39 8.84 -18.93
N TYR A 90 -1.45 10.11 -19.31
CA TYR A 90 -1.55 11.19 -18.36
C TYR A 90 -3.00 11.40 -17.95
N ASP A 91 -3.28 11.39 -16.65
CA ASP A 91 -4.59 11.71 -16.07
C ASP A 91 -4.57 13.15 -15.54
N TYR A 92 -5.48 13.98 -16.04
CA TYR A 92 -5.58 15.39 -15.66
C TYR A 92 -6.35 15.60 -14.34
N GLU A 93 -7.16 14.61 -13.96
CA GLU A 93 -8.10 14.67 -12.86
C GLU A 93 -7.62 13.90 -11.63
N GLN A 94 -6.74 12.91 -11.83
CA GLN A 94 -6.28 12.02 -10.78
C GLN A 94 -4.77 12.00 -10.62
N LYS A 95 -4.35 11.74 -9.39
CA LYS A 95 -2.97 11.41 -9.05
C LYS A 95 -2.93 10.25 -8.06
N GLY A 96 -1.82 9.53 -8.06
CA GLY A 96 -1.59 8.39 -7.18
C GLY A 96 -0.20 8.45 -6.60
N ILE A 97 0.09 7.53 -5.70
CA ILE A 97 1.44 7.30 -5.20
C ILE A 97 1.97 6.10 -5.97
N VAL A 98 3.18 6.24 -6.50
CA VAL A 98 3.90 5.16 -7.15
C VAL A 98 4.93 4.65 -6.18
N VAL A 99 4.92 3.34 -5.95
CA VAL A 99 5.93 2.61 -5.18
C VAL A 99 6.69 1.74 -6.17
N GLU A 100 7.99 1.97 -6.28
CA GLU A 100 8.89 1.14 -7.10
C GLU A 100 9.66 0.20 -6.20
N THR A 101 9.65 -1.09 -6.54
CA THR A 101 10.39 -2.12 -5.80
C THR A 101 11.75 -2.40 -6.44
N ARG A 102 12.65 -3.05 -5.70
CA ARG A 102 13.96 -3.50 -6.19
C ARG A 102 13.84 -4.43 -7.40
N GLU A 103 12.73 -5.16 -7.49
CA GLU A 103 12.39 -6.03 -8.63
C GLU A 103 11.84 -5.25 -9.85
N ARG A 104 11.86 -3.91 -9.80
CA ARG A 104 11.35 -3.00 -10.84
C ARG A 104 9.83 -3.07 -11.03
N GLU A 105 9.09 -3.62 -10.07
CA GLU A 105 7.63 -3.53 -10.06
C GLU A 105 7.20 -2.10 -9.73
N LYS A 106 6.21 -1.57 -10.47
CA LYS A 106 5.60 -0.26 -10.19
C LYS A 106 4.18 -0.46 -9.71
N LEU A 107 3.95 -0.15 -8.44
CA LEU A 107 2.63 -0.21 -7.82
C LEU A 107 2.02 1.18 -7.79
N TYR A 108 0.92 1.36 -8.53
CA TYR A 108 0.14 2.58 -8.53
C TYR A 108 -0.94 2.52 -7.46
N THR A 109 -0.75 3.23 -6.36
CA THR A 109 -1.56 3.14 -5.14
C THR A 109 -2.19 4.49 -4.77
N ALA A 110 -3.11 4.46 -3.78
CA ALA A 110 -3.71 5.64 -3.16
C ALA A 110 -4.17 6.75 -4.13
N TRP A 111 -4.95 6.35 -5.12
CA TRP A 111 -5.51 7.21 -6.14
C TRP A 111 -6.48 8.22 -5.52
N VAL A 112 -6.28 9.50 -5.82
CA VAL A 112 -7.13 10.61 -5.39
C VAL A 112 -7.42 11.52 -6.57
N SER A 113 -8.57 12.19 -6.57
CA SER A 113 -8.75 13.31 -7.48
C SER A 113 -7.86 14.48 -7.05
N ARG A 114 -7.53 15.36 -8.00
CA ARG A 114 -6.60 16.47 -7.80
C ARG A 114 -7.01 17.41 -6.65
N ASP A 115 -8.31 17.53 -6.43
CA ASP A 115 -8.91 18.37 -5.38
C ASP A 115 -9.20 17.63 -4.07
N TYR A 116 -9.05 16.31 -4.03
CA TYR A 116 -9.45 15.50 -2.89
C TYR A 116 -8.31 15.28 -1.89
N LYS A 117 -8.63 15.49 -0.60
CA LYS A 117 -7.87 15.03 0.59
C LYS A 117 -6.36 15.17 0.50
N LYS A 118 -5.90 16.40 0.21
CA LYS A 118 -4.47 16.75 0.22
C LYS A 118 -3.76 16.32 1.52
N LYS A 119 -4.44 16.36 2.68
CA LYS A 119 -3.83 16.04 3.98
C LYS A 119 -3.44 14.56 4.09
N ASP A 120 -4.40 13.62 4.11
CA ASP A 120 -4.12 12.18 4.27
C ASP A 120 -3.17 11.67 3.17
N TYR A 121 -3.33 12.14 1.93
CA TYR A 121 -2.48 11.76 0.81
C TYR A 121 -1.03 12.22 1.01
N ASN A 122 -0.81 13.51 1.30
CA ASN A 122 0.53 14.06 1.51
C ASN A 122 1.18 13.46 2.77
N GLU A 123 0.39 13.23 3.81
CA GLU A 123 0.85 12.58 5.05
C GLU A 123 1.32 11.15 4.77
N MET A 124 0.52 10.35 4.06
CA MET A 124 0.91 8.99 3.70
C MET A 124 2.18 8.98 2.83
N LEU A 125 2.26 9.85 1.81
CA LEU A 125 3.44 9.98 0.95
C LEU A 125 4.69 10.30 1.78
N ASN A 126 4.61 11.31 2.64
CA ASN A 126 5.73 11.73 3.48
C ASN A 126 6.17 10.65 4.47
N ILE A 127 5.22 9.95 5.10
CA ILE A 127 5.53 8.84 6.02
C ILE A 127 6.19 7.71 5.26
N LEU A 128 5.68 7.33 4.09
CA LEU A 128 6.23 6.23 3.32
C LEU A 128 7.65 6.54 2.84
N ILE A 129 7.89 7.75 2.31
CA ILE A 129 9.25 8.22 1.96
C ILE A 129 10.18 8.16 3.17
N LYS A 130 9.77 8.72 4.32
CA LYS A 130 10.58 8.71 5.54
C LYS A 130 10.91 7.30 6.00
N ARG A 131 9.94 6.37 5.96
CA ARG A 131 10.17 4.97 6.34
C ARG A 131 11.16 4.29 5.40
N CYS A 132 11.09 4.53 4.10
CA CYS A 132 12.05 3.98 3.14
C CYS A 132 13.46 4.54 3.40
N LEU A 133 13.61 5.85 3.58
CA LEU A 133 14.90 6.50 3.87
C LEU A 133 15.52 6.02 5.19
N LEU A 134 14.72 5.85 6.24
CA LEU A 134 15.21 5.32 7.51
C LEU A 134 15.64 3.85 7.41
N ASN A 135 15.09 3.11 6.45
CA ASN A 135 15.45 1.72 6.22
C ASN A 135 16.73 1.58 5.35
N GLU A 136 17.06 2.56 4.52
CA GLU A 136 18.36 2.63 3.82
C GLU A 136 19.54 2.63 4.81
N GLY A 137 19.36 3.17 6.01
CA GLY A 137 20.34 3.10 7.09
C GLY A 137 20.53 1.71 7.72
N ASN A 138 19.64 0.75 7.48
CA ASN A 138 19.74 -0.64 7.94
C ASN A 138 20.27 -1.60 6.85
N LEU A 139 20.64 -1.09 5.67
CA LEU A 139 21.19 -1.88 4.55
C LEU A 139 22.72 -1.94 4.54
N ILE A 140 23.39 -1.63 5.66
CA ILE A 140 24.80 -1.94 5.86
C ILE A 140 24.92 -2.94 7.01
N ALA A 141 24.99 -4.23 6.64
CA ALA A 141 25.68 -5.28 7.38
C ALA A 141 26.34 -6.21 6.36
#